data_AF-A0A5B8LPE6-F1
#
_entry.id   AF-A0A5B8LPE6-F1
#
_cell.length_a   1.000
_cell.length_b   1.000
_cell.length_c   1.000
_cell.angle_alpha   90.00
_cell.angle_beta   90.00
_cell.angle_gamma   90.00
#
_symmetry.space_group_name_H-M   'P 1'
#
loop_
_entity.id
_entity.type
_entity.pdbx_description
1 polymer ?
#
loop_
_entity_poly.entity_id
_entity_poly.type
_entity_poly.pdbx_seq_one_letter_code
_entity_poly.pdbx_strand_id
1 'polypeptide(L)'
;MPAGAQVVYTNDFDGGATTGPGVGVTIDNGGDTRGATTGTWNANGWKNNFLINTSVNPITTTEFSFTGLGSHTSVSLGGVLGLLDSWDSTNGSPAPDLLEVLINGSVVATLTANNASGSVVDAQGGNVIALYQQVDTNQFYSDTLVDFTGSSWATFAHTGSNLTVGFRAAGGGWQGGSDESWGLDNFSVTLNGNANGAVPEPATWAMMVMGFGAVGGALRSRRKATLRYA
;
A
#
# COMPACT_ATOMS: atom_id res chain seq x y z
N MET A 1 18.80 14.77 -7.26
CA MET A 1 18.00 14.62 -6.02
C MET A 1 17.87 13.12 -5.76
N PRO A 2 18.16 12.60 -4.55
CA PRO A 2 17.85 11.22 -4.24
C PRO A 2 16.33 11.05 -4.39
N ALA A 3 15.89 9.96 -5.02
CA ALA A 3 14.48 9.68 -5.21
C ALA A 3 13.82 9.40 -3.86
N GLY A 4 13.08 10.39 -3.35
CA GLY A 4 12.30 10.27 -2.13
C GLY A 4 11.04 9.44 -2.35
N ALA A 5 10.53 8.84 -1.29
CA ALA A 5 9.20 8.24 -1.28
C ALA A 5 8.14 9.30 -1.62
N GLN A 6 7.18 8.95 -2.47
CA GLN A 6 6.08 9.82 -2.89
C GLN A 6 4.75 9.15 -2.56
N VAL A 7 3.97 9.76 -1.67
CA VAL A 7 2.57 9.35 -1.44
C VAL A 7 1.74 9.74 -2.66
N VAL A 8 1.07 8.76 -3.27
CA VAL A 8 0.26 8.95 -4.49
C VAL A 8 -1.23 8.74 -4.28
N TYR A 9 -1.61 8.16 -3.16
CA TYR A 9 -3.00 8.02 -2.76
C TYR A 9 -3.13 8.02 -1.25
N THR A 10 -4.14 8.71 -0.73
CA THR A 10 -4.61 8.56 0.65
C THR A 10 -6.13 8.65 0.70
N ASN A 11 -6.75 7.83 1.53
CA ASN A 11 -8.18 7.93 1.84
C ASN A 11 -8.42 7.50 3.29
N ASP A 12 -8.93 8.42 4.10
CA ASP A 12 -9.40 8.21 5.47
C ASP A 12 -10.94 8.06 5.52
N PHE A 13 -11.60 8.01 4.36
CA PHE A 13 -13.04 7.79 4.18
C PHE A 13 -13.95 8.81 4.89
N ASP A 14 -13.38 9.90 5.42
CA ASP A 14 -14.06 11.06 5.97
C ASP A 14 -14.41 12.11 4.92
N GLY A 15 -13.95 11.91 3.69
CA GLY A 15 -14.16 12.83 2.59
C GLY A 15 -13.61 12.29 1.28
N GLY A 16 -13.21 13.21 0.40
CA GLY A 16 -12.61 12.85 -0.87
C GLY A 16 -11.19 12.33 -0.70
N ALA A 17 -10.86 11.22 -1.38
CA ALA A 17 -9.49 10.73 -1.45
C ALA A 17 -8.54 11.78 -2.07
N THR A 18 -7.29 11.78 -1.63
CA THR A 18 -6.22 12.58 -2.25
C THR A 18 -5.46 11.72 -3.25
N THR A 19 -5.28 12.21 -4.47
CA THR A 19 -4.53 11.54 -5.54
C THR A 19 -3.34 12.38 -5.99
N GLY A 20 -2.23 11.69 -6.28
CA GLY A 20 -1.04 12.31 -6.86
C GLY A 20 -1.30 12.80 -8.31
N PRO A 21 -0.56 13.82 -8.78
CA PRO A 21 -0.70 14.32 -10.15
C PRO A 21 -0.52 13.21 -11.19
N GLY A 22 -1.48 13.10 -12.12
CA GLY A 22 -1.44 12.11 -13.21
C GLY A 22 -1.84 10.69 -12.81
N VAL A 23 -2.13 10.44 -11.53
CA VAL A 23 -2.60 9.13 -11.04
C VAL A 23 -4.11 9.05 -11.14
N GLY A 24 -4.61 8.07 -11.89
CA GLY A 24 -6.02 7.71 -11.93
C GLY A 24 -6.31 6.58 -10.95
N VAL A 25 -7.40 6.70 -10.18
CA VAL A 25 -7.85 5.67 -9.24
C VAL A 25 -9.32 5.39 -9.45
N THR A 26 -9.67 4.12 -9.63
CA THR A 26 -11.05 3.62 -9.56
C THR A 26 -11.17 2.65 -8.40
N ILE A 27 -12.34 2.63 -7.76
CA ILE A 27 -12.63 1.74 -6.63
C ILE A 27 -13.89 0.96 -6.97
N ASP A 28 -13.76 -0.35 -7.05
CA ASP A 28 -14.89 -1.26 -7.18
C ASP A 28 -15.29 -1.78 -5.80
N ASN A 29 -16.60 -1.88 -5.52
CA ASN A 29 -17.17 -2.35 -4.26
C ASN A 29 -16.60 -1.64 -3.00
N GLY A 30 -16.36 -0.33 -3.06
CA GLY A 30 -15.80 0.47 -1.96
C GLY A 30 -16.55 1.76 -1.66
N GLY A 31 -17.87 1.77 -1.90
CA GLY A 31 -18.71 2.96 -1.72
C GLY A 31 -19.36 3.10 -0.33
N ASP A 32 -19.39 2.01 0.45
CA ASP A 32 -20.05 1.99 1.75
C ASP A 32 -19.09 2.36 2.87
N THR A 33 -19.59 3.13 3.83
CA THR A 33 -18.84 3.54 5.02
C THR A 33 -19.65 3.28 6.28
N ARG A 34 -18.96 3.09 7.41
CA ARG A 34 -19.56 2.96 8.74
C ARG A 34 -18.82 3.84 9.74
N GLY A 35 -19.52 4.26 10.79
CA GLY A 35 -18.98 5.09 11.86
C GLY A 35 -18.11 4.31 12.85
N ALA A 36 -16.91 4.79 13.13
CA ALA A 36 -16.06 4.34 14.21
C ALA A 36 -16.54 4.91 15.56
N THR A 37 -16.46 4.11 16.61
CA THR A 37 -16.67 4.58 17.99
C THR A 37 -15.43 5.29 18.52
N THR A 38 -15.62 5.99 19.66
CA THR A 38 -14.52 6.62 20.38
C THR A 38 -13.72 5.61 21.18
N GLY A 39 -12.40 5.59 20.99
CA GLY A 39 -11.47 4.75 21.74
C GLY A 39 -10.00 5.04 21.43
N THR A 40 -9.10 4.24 21.99
CA THR A 40 -7.64 4.43 21.83
C THR A 40 -7.19 4.25 20.37
N TRP A 41 -7.94 3.49 19.57
CA TRP A 41 -7.69 3.26 18.15
C TRP A 41 -7.81 4.51 17.29
N ASN A 42 -8.59 5.52 17.70
CA ASN A 42 -8.74 6.76 16.93
C ASN A 42 -7.40 7.49 16.71
N ALA A 43 -6.45 7.34 17.64
CA ALA A 43 -5.10 7.90 17.51
C ALA A 43 -4.26 7.25 16.40
N ASN A 44 -4.62 6.02 16.00
CA ASN A 44 -3.95 5.26 14.94
C ASN A 44 -4.68 5.36 13.58
N GLY A 45 -5.70 6.22 13.48
CA GLY A 45 -6.37 6.52 12.21
C GLY A 45 -7.80 6.00 12.10
N TRP A 46 -8.19 4.96 12.85
CA TRP A 46 -9.56 4.42 12.83
C TRP A 46 -10.55 5.37 13.51
N LYS A 47 -11.17 6.30 12.80
CA LYS A 47 -12.01 7.35 13.41
C LYS A 47 -13.08 7.81 12.44
N ASN A 48 -14.13 8.45 12.97
CA ASN A 48 -15.22 9.01 12.17
C ASN A 48 -15.79 7.97 11.21
N ASN A 49 -15.51 8.01 9.90
CA ASN A 49 -15.95 7.00 8.94
C ASN A 49 -14.79 6.15 8.43
N PHE A 50 -15.05 4.86 8.25
CA PHE A 50 -14.14 3.92 7.57
C PHE A 50 -14.90 3.21 6.44
N LEU A 51 -14.18 2.72 5.43
CA LEU A 51 -14.77 1.87 4.39
C LEU A 51 -15.21 0.55 4.99
N ILE A 52 -16.38 0.06 4.63
CA ILE A 52 -16.88 -1.23 5.06
C ILE A 52 -17.31 -2.10 3.88
N ASN A 53 -17.09 -3.40 4.00
CA ASN A 53 -17.64 -4.40 3.10
C ASN A 53 -18.33 -5.50 3.93
N THR A 54 -19.62 -5.69 3.64
CA THR A 54 -20.52 -6.64 4.29
C THR A 54 -20.98 -7.73 3.30
N SER A 55 -20.28 -7.91 2.18
CA SER A 55 -20.75 -8.76 1.10
C SER A 55 -20.98 -10.19 1.56
N VAL A 56 -22.10 -10.75 1.10
CA VAL A 56 -22.46 -12.17 1.26
C VAL A 56 -22.31 -12.87 -0.09
N ASN A 57 -22.34 -14.21 -0.12
CA ASN A 57 -22.16 -14.98 -1.36
C ASN A 57 -23.10 -14.50 -2.51
N PRO A 58 -22.57 -14.00 -3.65
CA PRO A 58 -21.15 -13.96 -4.02
C PRO A 58 -20.34 -12.88 -3.29
N ILE A 59 -19.28 -13.30 -2.60
CA ILE A 59 -18.37 -12.38 -1.89
C ILE A 59 -17.71 -11.46 -2.92
N THR A 60 -17.80 -10.14 -2.68
CA THR A 60 -17.22 -9.14 -3.56
C THR A 60 -15.85 -8.71 -3.07
N THR A 61 -14.95 -8.42 -4.00
CA THR A 61 -13.65 -7.82 -3.70
C THR A 61 -13.77 -6.32 -3.80
N THR A 62 -13.37 -5.61 -2.74
CA THR A 62 -13.13 -4.17 -2.82
C THR A 62 -11.77 -3.98 -3.48
N GLU A 63 -11.75 -3.45 -4.71
CA GLU A 63 -10.53 -3.32 -5.50
C GLU A 63 -10.22 -1.87 -5.84
N PHE A 64 -9.02 -1.43 -5.49
CA PHE A 64 -8.45 -0.16 -5.89
C PHE A 64 -7.58 -0.38 -7.13
N SER A 65 -7.96 0.23 -8.24
CA SER A 65 -7.25 0.16 -9.52
C SER A 65 -6.53 1.47 -9.80
N PHE A 66 -5.20 1.43 -9.76
CA PHE A 66 -4.31 2.57 -10.00
C PHE A 66 -3.77 2.56 -11.43
N THR A 67 -3.72 3.74 -12.02
CA THR A 67 -3.15 3.98 -13.36
C THR A 67 -2.29 5.24 -13.34
N GLY A 68 -1.33 5.33 -14.26
CA GLY A 68 -0.46 6.51 -14.36
C GLY A 68 0.52 6.67 -13.19
N LEU A 69 0.88 5.58 -12.50
CA LEU A 69 1.92 5.61 -11.48
C LEU A 69 3.25 6.05 -12.10
N GLY A 70 3.89 7.05 -11.48
CA GLY A 70 5.19 7.58 -11.91
C GLY A 70 6.31 6.54 -11.79
N SER A 71 7.53 6.88 -12.24
CA SER A 71 8.69 5.98 -12.13
C SER A 71 9.05 5.67 -10.67
N HIS A 72 9.17 4.38 -10.33
CA HIS A 72 9.49 3.88 -8.99
C HIS A 72 10.08 2.47 -9.06
N THR A 73 10.61 1.97 -7.94
CA THR A 73 11.19 0.62 -7.83
C THR A 73 10.43 -0.29 -6.86
N SER A 74 9.61 0.28 -6.00
CA SER A 74 8.72 -0.47 -5.10
C SER A 74 7.51 0.37 -4.70
N VAL A 75 6.48 -0.31 -4.21
CA VAL A 75 5.28 0.30 -3.64
C VAL A 75 5.18 -0.09 -2.17
N SER A 76 4.78 0.84 -1.33
CA SER A 76 4.38 0.59 0.06
C SER A 76 2.92 0.95 0.25
N LEU A 77 2.17 0.01 0.82
CA LEU A 77 0.79 0.18 1.26
C LEU A 77 0.79 0.45 2.77
N GLY A 78 -0.18 1.24 3.23
CA GLY A 78 -0.42 1.47 4.65
C GLY A 78 -1.89 1.70 4.93
N GLY A 79 -2.29 1.52 6.19
CA GLY A 79 -3.67 1.68 6.64
C GLY A 79 -4.02 0.75 7.80
N VAL A 80 -5.27 0.84 8.23
CA VAL A 80 -5.84 0.03 9.30
C VAL A 80 -6.94 -0.84 8.73
N LEU A 81 -6.84 -2.15 8.94
CA LEU A 81 -7.89 -3.11 8.63
C LEU A 81 -8.71 -3.41 9.89
N GLY A 82 -10.03 -3.46 9.73
CA GLY A 82 -10.95 -3.95 10.74
C GLY A 82 -11.47 -5.33 10.37
N LEU A 83 -11.29 -6.29 11.26
CA LEU A 83 -11.99 -7.57 11.26
C LEU A 83 -13.13 -7.40 12.28
N LEU A 84 -14.32 -7.14 11.77
CA LEU A 84 -15.44 -6.58 12.52
C LEU A 84 -16.54 -7.61 12.75
N ASP A 85 -17.23 -7.48 13.87
CA ASP A 85 -18.32 -8.35 14.27
C ASP A 85 -17.86 -9.82 14.53
N SER A 86 -18.60 -10.87 14.14
CA SER A 86 -18.42 -12.26 14.62
C SER A 86 -17.34 -13.12 13.96
N TRP A 87 -16.14 -12.60 13.69
CA TRP A 87 -15.08 -13.45 13.12
C TRP A 87 -14.75 -14.68 13.99
N ASP A 88 -14.73 -15.87 13.40
CA ASP A 88 -14.58 -17.17 14.06
C ASP A 88 -13.20 -17.82 13.85
N SER A 89 -12.26 -17.08 13.28
CA SER A 89 -10.90 -17.50 13.00
C SER A 89 -10.76 -18.68 12.02
N THR A 90 -9.60 -19.34 12.03
CA THR A 90 -9.34 -20.55 11.22
C THR A 90 -9.81 -21.84 11.87
N ASN A 91 -10.13 -21.82 13.17
CA ASN A 91 -10.46 -23.01 13.95
C ASN A 91 -11.67 -22.86 14.88
N GLY A 92 -12.52 -21.85 14.65
CA GLY A 92 -13.81 -21.69 15.32
C GLY A 92 -14.95 -22.39 14.58
N SER A 93 -16.15 -21.85 14.72
CA SER A 93 -17.36 -22.40 14.10
C SER A 93 -18.44 -21.32 13.88
N PRO A 94 -18.86 -21.10 12.62
CA PRO A 94 -18.31 -21.71 11.39
C PRO A 94 -16.89 -21.23 11.09
N ALA A 95 -16.16 -21.93 10.21
CA ALA A 95 -14.76 -21.62 9.92
C ALA A 95 -14.34 -22.18 8.56
N PRO A 96 -13.28 -21.65 7.93
CA PRO A 96 -12.50 -20.50 8.38
C PRO A 96 -13.11 -19.16 7.94
N ASP A 97 -12.83 -18.11 8.71
CA ASP A 97 -13.04 -16.70 8.31
C ASP A 97 -11.71 -16.04 8.00
N LEU A 98 -11.56 -15.57 6.77
CA LEU A 98 -10.30 -15.06 6.26
C LEU A 98 -10.51 -13.69 5.61
N LEU A 99 -9.59 -12.77 5.83
CA LEU A 99 -9.47 -11.53 5.06
C LEU A 99 -8.26 -11.65 4.14
N GLU A 100 -8.51 -11.77 2.84
CA GLU A 100 -7.45 -11.83 1.83
C GLU A 100 -7.12 -10.45 1.30
N VAL A 101 -5.83 -10.16 1.21
CA VAL A 101 -5.28 -8.99 0.52
C VAL A 101 -4.68 -9.45 -0.80
N LEU A 102 -5.03 -8.79 -1.89
CA LEU A 102 -4.63 -9.12 -3.24
C LEU A 102 -3.79 -7.98 -3.84
N ILE A 103 -2.71 -8.34 -4.54
CA ILE A 103 -1.94 -7.42 -5.37
C ILE A 103 -1.97 -7.98 -6.79
N ASN A 104 -2.48 -7.20 -7.75
CA ASN A 104 -2.63 -7.63 -9.14
C ASN A 104 -3.35 -9.00 -9.25
N GLY A 105 -4.40 -9.19 -8.44
CA GLY A 105 -5.20 -10.41 -8.38
C GLY A 105 -4.57 -11.61 -7.65
N SER A 106 -3.34 -11.50 -7.15
CA SER A 106 -2.68 -12.56 -6.38
C SER A 106 -2.81 -12.30 -4.88
N VAL A 107 -3.22 -13.31 -4.10
CA VAL A 107 -3.29 -13.20 -2.63
C VAL A 107 -1.87 -13.09 -2.06
N VAL A 108 -1.62 -12.04 -1.28
CA VAL A 108 -0.31 -11.74 -0.67
C VAL A 108 -0.33 -11.77 0.86
N ALA A 109 -1.51 -11.67 1.46
CA ALA A 109 -1.72 -11.82 2.89
C ALA A 109 -3.11 -12.40 3.15
N THR A 110 -3.22 -13.18 4.22
CA THR A 110 -4.50 -13.75 4.68
C THR A 110 -4.60 -13.57 6.19
N LEU A 111 -5.39 -12.61 6.62
CA LEU A 111 -5.59 -12.28 8.03
C LEU A 111 -6.79 -13.04 8.59
N THR A 112 -6.82 -13.21 9.91
CA THR A 112 -7.95 -13.80 10.63
C THR A 112 -8.00 -13.29 12.07
N ALA A 113 -9.19 -13.28 12.68
CA ALA A 113 -9.40 -12.95 14.09
C ALA A 113 -10.43 -13.91 14.69
N ASN A 114 -10.43 -14.04 16.01
CA ASN A 114 -11.31 -14.92 16.78
C ASN A 114 -12.27 -14.10 17.65
N ASN A 115 -12.92 -13.10 17.05
CA ASN A 115 -13.83 -12.17 17.72
C ASN A 115 -15.04 -12.86 18.39
N ALA A 116 -15.53 -13.96 17.81
CA ALA A 116 -16.67 -14.73 18.33
C ALA A 116 -16.26 -16.12 18.81
N SER A 117 -15.53 -16.89 17.99
CA SER A 117 -15.06 -18.22 18.36
C SER A 117 -13.68 -18.57 17.78
N GLY A 118 -13.18 -19.75 18.15
CA GLY A 118 -11.82 -20.18 17.81
C GLY A 118 -10.75 -19.54 18.71
N SER A 119 -9.50 -19.60 18.27
CA SER A 119 -8.34 -19.23 19.09
C SER A 119 -7.21 -18.55 18.32
N VAL A 120 -7.39 -18.33 17.01
CA VAL A 120 -6.34 -17.81 16.14
C VAL A 120 -6.61 -16.34 15.82
N VAL A 121 -5.63 -15.50 16.13
CA VAL A 121 -5.48 -14.16 15.56
C VAL A 121 -4.21 -14.17 14.73
N ASP A 122 -4.34 -13.91 13.44
CA ASP A 122 -3.19 -13.77 12.54
C ASP A 122 -3.28 -12.43 11.81
N ALA A 123 -2.43 -11.49 12.25
CA ALA A 123 -2.32 -10.16 11.69
C ALA A 123 -1.35 -10.08 10.50
N GLN A 124 -0.75 -11.21 10.08
CA GLN A 124 0.20 -11.28 8.95
C GLN A 124 1.35 -10.27 9.06
N GLY A 125 1.85 -10.07 10.29
CA GLY A 125 2.93 -9.12 10.59
C GLY A 125 2.48 -7.67 10.86
N GLY A 126 1.18 -7.38 10.74
CA GLY A 126 0.60 -6.11 11.18
C GLY A 126 0.54 -5.98 12.71
N ASN A 127 0.42 -4.75 13.19
CA ASN A 127 0.27 -4.44 14.61
C ASN A 127 -1.21 -4.46 15.01
N VAL A 128 -1.57 -5.31 15.97
CA VAL A 128 -2.93 -5.35 16.53
C VAL A 128 -3.11 -4.16 17.47
N ILE A 129 -3.90 -3.16 17.04
CA ILE A 129 -4.11 -1.91 17.78
C ILE A 129 -5.38 -1.91 18.63
N ALA A 130 -6.29 -2.84 18.34
CA ALA A 130 -7.46 -3.15 19.17
C ALA A 130 -7.77 -4.63 19.03
N LEU A 131 -8.06 -5.29 20.16
CA LEU A 131 -8.41 -6.70 20.21
C LEU A 131 -9.59 -6.87 21.16
N TYR A 132 -10.64 -7.52 20.67
CA TYR A 132 -11.91 -7.72 21.37
C TYR A 132 -12.53 -6.40 21.87
N GLN A 133 -12.55 -5.38 21.00
CA GLN A 133 -13.08 -4.04 21.32
C GLN A 133 -14.35 -3.75 20.53
N GLN A 134 -15.13 -2.76 20.97
CA GLN A 134 -16.28 -2.28 20.19
C GLN A 134 -15.85 -1.04 19.40
N VAL A 135 -15.30 -1.23 18.20
CA VAL A 135 -14.61 -0.17 17.42
C VAL A 135 -15.50 0.51 16.39
N ASP A 136 -16.72 0.01 16.23
CA ASP A 136 -17.73 0.57 15.36
C ASP A 136 -19.11 0.69 16.03
N THR A 137 -20.09 1.17 15.28
CA THR A 137 -21.45 1.36 15.77
C THR A 137 -22.25 0.06 15.98
N ASN A 138 -21.77 -1.10 15.56
CA ASN A 138 -22.45 -2.40 15.68
C ASN A 138 -21.95 -3.20 16.89
N GLN A 139 -22.46 -2.87 18.08
CA GLN A 139 -21.81 -3.28 19.32
C GLN A 139 -22.17 -4.68 19.87
N PHE A 140 -22.53 -5.63 19.00
CA PHE A 140 -22.99 -6.95 19.44
C PHE A 140 -21.85 -7.95 19.64
N TYR A 141 -20.97 -8.07 18.64
CA TYR A 141 -19.75 -8.86 18.73
C TYR A 141 -18.54 -7.95 18.90
N SER A 142 -17.41 -8.51 19.33
CA SER A 142 -16.20 -7.73 19.49
C SER A 142 -15.44 -7.61 18.16
N ASP A 143 -14.57 -6.63 18.04
CA ASP A 143 -13.81 -6.32 16.84
C ASP A 143 -12.30 -6.41 17.08
N THR A 144 -11.57 -6.58 15.99
CA THR A 144 -10.11 -6.53 15.95
C THR A 144 -9.64 -5.54 14.89
N LEU A 145 -8.73 -4.65 15.26
CA LEU A 145 -8.10 -3.71 14.35
C LEU A 145 -6.61 -4.00 14.19
N VAL A 146 -6.16 -4.00 12.94
CA VAL A 146 -4.77 -4.26 12.56
C VAL A 146 -4.24 -3.09 11.73
N ASP A 147 -3.26 -2.36 12.27
CA ASP A 147 -2.44 -1.46 11.46
C ASP A 147 -1.42 -2.30 10.69
N PHE A 148 -1.60 -2.41 9.38
CA PHE A 148 -0.73 -3.23 8.54
C PHE A 148 0.46 -2.45 7.98
N THR A 149 0.58 -1.17 8.30
CA THR A 149 1.66 -0.31 7.81
C THR A 149 3.02 -0.89 8.21
N GLY A 150 3.89 -1.14 7.22
CA GLY A 150 5.21 -1.72 7.44
C GLY A 150 5.25 -3.26 7.48
N SER A 151 4.11 -3.94 7.31
CA SER A 151 4.10 -5.40 7.13
C SER A 151 4.92 -5.81 5.90
N SER A 152 5.58 -6.97 5.95
CA SER A 152 6.48 -7.42 4.89
C SER A 152 5.79 -7.60 3.52
N TRP A 153 4.51 -7.97 3.51
CA TRP A 153 3.69 -8.06 2.30
C TRP A 153 3.22 -6.69 1.78
N ALA A 154 3.19 -5.67 2.64
CA ALA A 154 2.70 -4.33 2.31
C ALA A 154 3.77 -3.49 1.59
N THR A 155 5.03 -3.92 1.53
CA THR A 155 6.06 -3.29 0.70
C THR A 155 6.65 -4.30 -0.27
N PHE A 156 6.50 -4.04 -1.57
CA PHE A 156 6.86 -5.00 -2.60
C PHE A 156 7.52 -4.32 -3.81
N ALA A 157 8.37 -5.08 -4.51
CA ALA A 157 9.00 -4.63 -5.73
C ALA A 157 7.95 -4.39 -6.82
N HIS A 158 7.99 -3.22 -7.43
CA HIS A 158 7.04 -2.80 -8.45
C HIS A 158 7.62 -1.66 -9.28
N THR A 159 7.37 -1.68 -10.59
CA THR A 159 7.83 -0.65 -11.52
C THR A 159 6.76 -0.27 -12.55
N GLY A 160 5.61 -0.94 -12.52
CA GLY A 160 4.55 -0.76 -13.50
C GLY A 160 3.81 0.56 -13.31
N SER A 161 3.24 1.11 -14.39
CA SER A 161 2.36 2.29 -14.31
C SER A 161 0.97 1.98 -13.76
N ASN A 162 0.66 0.69 -13.55
CA ASN A 162 -0.64 0.18 -13.15
C ASN A 162 -0.46 -0.76 -11.96
N LEU A 163 -1.41 -0.72 -11.03
CA LEU A 163 -1.44 -1.58 -9.84
C LEU A 163 -2.89 -1.83 -9.47
N THR A 164 -3.25 -3.06 -9.11
CA THR A 164 -4.50 -3.31 -8.37
C THR A 164 -4.21 -3.78 -6.96
N VAL A 165 -4.98 -3.27 -6.00
CA VAL A 165 -4.96 -3.68 -4.59
C VAL A 165 -6.38 -4.08 -4.21
N GLY A 166 -6.57 -5.35 -3.88
CA GLY A 166 -7.86 -5.93 -3.53
C GLY A 166 -7.91 -6.34 -2.06
N PHE A 167 -9.10 -6.25 -1.48
CA PHE A 167 -9.44 -6.77 -0.16
C PHE A 167 -10.74 -7.54 -0.27
N ARG A 168 -10.79 -8.75 0.28
CA ARG A 168 -12.02 -9.55 0.29
C ARG A 168 -12.08 -10.48 1.48
N ALA A 169 -13.29 -10.75 1.94
CA ALA A 169 -13.52 -11.90 2.79
C ALA A 169 -13.35 -13.21 2.01
N ALA A 170 -13.03 -14.28 2.72
CA ALA A 170 -12.83 -15.60 2.17
C ALA A 170 -13.00 -16.67 3.26
N GLY A 171 -12.94 -17.93 2.84
CA GLY A 171 -13.11 -19.08 3.72
C GLY A 171 -14.55 -19.59 3.75
N GLY A 172 -14.71 -20.85 4.16
CA GLY A 172 -16.01 -21.52 4.22
C GLY A 172 -16.85 -21.12 5.42
N GLY A 173 -16.26 -20.37 6.38
CA GLY A 173 -16.95 -19.83 7.54
C GLY A 173 -17.74 -18.58 7.23
N TRP A 174 -17.25 -17.74 6.32
CA TRP A 174 -17.78 -16.41 6.05
C TRP A 174 -19.30 -16.38 5.79
N GLN A 175 -20.02 -15.69 6.66
CA GLN A 175 -21.46 -15.49 6.66
C GLN A 175 -21.80 -14.09 6.14
N GLY A 176 -21.00 -13.08 6.50
CA GLY A 176 -21.11 -11.71 6.02
C GLY A 176 -22.36 -10.95 6.53
N GLY A 177 -22.72 -9.86 5.85
CA GLY A 177 -23.94 -9.11 6.15
C GLY A 177 -23.88 -8.35 7.47
N SER A 178 -24.81 -8.63 8.38
CA SER A 178 -24.83 -8.06 9.74
C SER A 178 -24.07 -8.91 10.76
N ASP A 179 -23.57 -10.07 10.34
CA ASP A 179 -22.95 -11.08 11.22
C ASP A 179 -21.43 -10.91 11.22
N GLU A 180 -20.77 -10.98 10.06
CA GLU A 180 -19.38 -10.55 9.89
C GLU A 180 -19.24 -9.42 8.87
N SER A 181 -18.30 -8.53 9.14
CA SER A 181 -17.87 -7.53 8.17
C SER A 181 -16.37 -7.26 8.28
N TRP A 182 -15.83 -6.56 7.30
CA TRP A 182 -14.48 -6.02 7.40
C TRP A 182 -14.45 -4.58 6.93
N GLY A 183 -13.46 -3.83 7.40
CA GLY A 183 -13.28 -2.45 7.00
C GLY A 183 -11.83 -2.05 6.77
N LEU A 184 -11.67 -0.87 6.18
CA LEU A 184 -10.38 -0.26 5.87
C LEU A 184 -10.46 1.23 6.18
N ASP A 185 -9.43 1.74 6.86
CA ASP A 185 -9.28 3.16 7.15
C ASP A 185 -7.83 3.62 6.94
N ASN A 186 -7.66 4.92 6.72
CA ASN A 186 -6.38 5.60 6.52
C ASN A 186 -5.51 4.91 5.44
N PHE A 187 -6.15 4.44 4.38
CA PHE A 187 -5.49 3.68 3.31
C PHE A 187 -4.57 4.60 2.52
N SER A 188 -3.32 4.16 2.31
CA SER A 188 -2.32 4.92 1.58
C SER A 188 -1.50 4.06 0.63
N VAL A 189 -1.10 4.67 -0.48
CA VAL A 189 -0.18 4.08 -1.46
C VAL A 189 0.99 5.03 -1.67
N THR A 190 2.20 4.52 -1.45
CA THR A 190 3.46 5.25 -1.57
C THR A 190 4.35 4.59 -2.60
N LEU A 191 4.86 5.38 -3.55
CA LEU A 191 5.88 4.96 -4.50
C LEU A 191 7.26 5.22 -3.91
N ASN A 192 8.16 4.25 -3.97
CA ASN A 192 9.52 4.38 -3.45
C ASN A 192 10.56 4.23 -4.55
N GLY A 193 11.62 5.04 -4.45
CA GLY A 193 12.72 5.05 -5.41
C GLY A 193 12.33 5.65 -6.76
N ASN A 194 13.29 5.69 -7.68
CA ASN A 194 13.06 6.11 -9.05
C ASN A 194 13.74 5.09 -9.96
N ALA A 195 12.97 4.38 -10.79
CA ALA A 195 13.50 3.40 -11.74
C ALA A 195 14.36 4.04 -12.84
N ASN A 196 14.18 5.34 -13.12
CA ASN A 196 15.00 6.11 -14.06
C ASN A 196 16.34 6.53 -13.44
N GLY A 197 16.89 5.74 -12.51
CA GLY A 197 18.07 6.03 -11.71
C GLY A 197 19.19 6.68 -12.52
N ALA A 198 19.70 7.80 -11.97
CA ALA A 198 20.80 8.65 -12.44
C ALA A 198 21.55 8.11 -13.66
N VAL A 199 21.07 8.45 -14.86
CA VAL A 199 21.92 8.39 -16.06
C VAL A 199 23.04 9.41 -15.81
N PRO A 200 24.33 9.03 -15.74
CA PRO A 200 25.39 10.01 -15.86
C PRO A 200 25.18 10.66 -17.22
N GLU A 201 24.79 11.94 -17.22
CA GLU A 201 24.38 12.58 -18.45
C GLU A 201 25.46 12.36 -19.52
N PRO A 202 25.11 12.00 -20.77
CA PRO A 202 26.08 11.90 -21.87
C PRO A 202 26.95 13.16 -21.99
N ALA A 203 26.44 14.31 -21.54
CA ALA A 203 27.17 15.56 -21.42
C ALA A 203 28.35 15.48 -20.43
N THR A 204 28.26 14.77 -19.30
CA THR A 204 29.37 14.65 -18.34
C THR A 204 30.54 13.88 -18.95
N TRP A 205 30.26 12.82 -19.72
CA TRP A 205 31.26 12.08 -20.48
C TRP A 205 31.85 12.94 -21.60
N ALA A 206 30.99 13.64 -22.35
CA ALA A 206 31.44 14.56 -23.39
C ALA A 206 32.30 15.70 -22.82
N MET A 207 31.98 16.25 -21.65
CA MET A 207 32.75 17.30 -20.97
C MET A 207 34.06 16.78 -20.38
N MET A 208 34.11 15.54 -19.87
CA MET A 208 35.37 14.89 -19.51
C MET A 208 36.25 14.68 -20.74
N VAL A 209 35.70 14.11 -21.81
CA VAL A 209 36.44 13.87 -23.06
C VAL A 209 36.90 15.18 -23.69
N MET A 210 36.06 16.22 -23.71
CA MET A 210 36.46 17.56 -24.16
C MET A 210 37.52 18.18 -23.25
N GLY A 211 37.38 18.05 -21.92
CA GLY A 211 38.36 18.54 -20.95
C GLY A 211 39.73 17.87 -21.14
N PHE A 212 39.77 16.54 -21.20
CA PHE A 212 41.00 15.79 -21.46
C PHE A 212 41.55 16.05 -22.86
N GLY A 213 40.68 16.19 -23.87
CA GLY A 213 41.06 16.54 -25.24
C GLY A 213 41.69 17.93 -25.34
N ALA A 214 41.14 18.92 -24.64
CA ALA A 214 41.66 20.29 -24.60
C ALA A 214 43.03 20.34 -23.89
N VAL A 215 43.17 19.67 -22.74
CA VAL A 215 44.45 19.58 -22.01
C VAL A 215 45.51 18.87 -22.86
N GLY A 216 45.18 17.72 -23.45
CA GLY A 216 46.08 16.98 -24.33
C GLY A 216 46.48 17.77 -25.59
N GLY A 217 45.54 18.49 -26.19
CA GLY A 217 45.78 19.36 -27.34
C GLY A 217 46.73 20.53 -27.02
N ALA A 218 46.53 21.18 -25.86
CA ALA A 218 47.37 22.27 -25.40
C ALA A 218 48.81 21.83 -25.08
N LEU A 219 48.99 20.63 -24.53
CA LEU A 219 50.32 20.05 -24.29
C LEU A 219 51.04 19.69 -25.60
N ARG A 220 50.30 19.23 -26.62
CA ARG A 220 50.86 18.85 -27.91
C ARG A 220 51.29 20.05 -28.75
N SER A 221 50.56 21.18 -28.69
CA SER A 221 50.89 22.39 -29.46
C SER A 221 52.23 23.01 -29.03
N ARG A 222 52.54 22.97 -27.74
CA ARG A 222 53.81 23.49 -27.17
C ARG A 222 55.07 22.75 -27.63
N ARG A 223 54.94 21.52 -28.15
CA ARG A 223 56.08 20.73 -28.66
C ARG A 223 56.48 21.07 -30.10
N LYS A 224 55.68 21.85 -30.84
CA LYS A 224 56.07 22.37 -32.16
C LYS A 224 56.90 23.65 -32.01
N ALA A 225 58.05 23.56 -31.36
CA ALA A 225 59.05 24.63 -31.40
C ALA A 225 59.83 24.52 -32.71
N THR A 226 59.81 25.60 -33.49
CA THR A 226 60.41 25.72 -34.82
C THR A 226 61.92 25.44 -34.77
N LEU A 227 62.34 24.37 -35.43
CA LEU A 227 63.75 24.18 -35.80
C LEU A 227 64.11 25.24 -36.85
N ARG A 228 64.85 26.27 -36.43
CA ARG A 228 65.43 27.26 -37.34
C ARG A 228 66.81 26.74 -37.73
N TYR A 229 66.95 26.28 -38.97
CA TYR A 229 68.27 25.97 -39.55
C TYR A 229 68.98 27.29 -39.89
N ALA A 230 70.27 27.36 -39.55
CA ALA A 230 71.21 28.42 -39.90
C ALA A 230 72.15 27.93 -41.00
#